data_AF-A0A452YML9-F1
#
_entry.id   AF-A0A452YML9-F1
#
_cell.length_a   1.000
_cell.length_b   1.000
_cell.length_c   1.000
_cell.angle_alpha   90.00
_cell.angle_beta   90.00
_cell.angle_gamma   90.00
#
_symmetry.space_group_name_H-M   'P 1'
#
loop_
_entity.id
_entity.type
_entity.pdbx_description
1 polymer ?
#
loop_
_entity_poly.entity_id
_entity_poly.type
_entity_poly.pdbx_seq_one_letter_code
_entity_poly.pdbx_strand_id
1 'polypeptide(L)'
;RYLNAIERNPDDPDAYYNWALVLQESADNVDPNSGSSKDALLEEACKKYAEATRLCPTLYDAYYNWAIAIADRAKIRGRTKEAEDLWR
;
A
#
# COMPACT_ATOMS: atom_id res chain seq x y z
N ARG A 1 11.63 -11.56 -4.61
CA ARG A 1 11.06 -12.17 -3.37
C ARG A 1 9.53 -12.05 -3.35
N TYR A 2 8.91 -10.87 -3.51
CA TYR A 2 7.46 -10.77 -3.77
C TYR A 2 7.11 -10.84 -5.27
N LEU A 3 7.89 -10.18 -6.13
CA LEU A 3 7.79 -10.31 -7.59
C LEU A 3 7.81 -11.80 -8.03
N ASN A 4 8.76 -12.59 -7.54
CA ASN A 4 8.82 -14.03 -7.85
C ASN A 4 7.62 -14.83 -7.32
N ALA A 5 6.98 -14.41 -6.23
CA ALA A 5 5.77 -15.08 -5.71
C ALA A 5 4.59 -14.78 -6.66
N ILE A 6 4.44 -13.53 -7.07
CA ILE A 6 3.42 -13.06 -8.02
C ILE A 6 3.64 -13.65 -9.42
N GLU A 7 4.88 -13.77 -9.88
CA GLU A 7 5.20 -14.43 -11.16
C GLU A 7 4.78 -15.91 -11.17
N ARG A 8 4.80 -16.57 -10.01
CA ARG A 8 4.43 -17.99 -9.87
C ARG A 8 2.94 -18.17 -9.63
N ASN A 9 2.33 -17.25 -8.89
CA ASN A 9 0.89 -17.23 -8.63
C ASN A 9 0.39 -15.78 -8.62
N PRO A 10 -0.02 -15.25 -9.78
CA PRO A 10 -0.48 -13.87 -9.89
C PRO A 10 -1.85 -13.63 -9.23
N ASP A 11 -2.54 -14.69 -8.82
CA ASP A 11 -3.85 -14.65 -8.18
C ASP A 11 -3.77 -14.93 -6.66
N ASP A 12 -2.58 -14.84 -6.06
CA ASP A 12 -2.38 -14.99 -4.61
C ASP A 12 -2.63 -13.66 -3.88
N PRO A 13 -3.80 -13.46 -3.24
CA PRO A 13 -4.10 -12.22 -2.51
C PRO A 13 -3.14 -11.98 -1.34
N ASP A 14 -2.64 -13.04 -0.69
CA ASP A 14 -1.74 -12.94 0.45
C ASP A 14 -0.36 -12.43 0.02
N ALA A 15 0.08 -12.77 -1.19
CA ALA A 15 1.32 -12.24 -1.75
C ALA A 15 1.25 -10.71 -1.95
N TYR A 16 0.14 -10.20 -2.48
CA TYR A 16 -0.05 -8.75 -2.63
C TYR A 16 -0.23 -8.05 -1.28
N TYR A 17 -1.02 -8.62 -0.37
CA TYR A 17 -1.22 -8.09 0.97
C TYR A 17 0.11 -7.96 1.74
N ASN A 18 0.92 -9.02 1.76
CA ASN A 18 2.20 -9.00 2.45
C ASN A 18 3.21 -8.07 1.78
N TRP A 19 3.16 -7.91 0.45
CA TRP A 19 3.98 -6.92 -0.23
C TRP A 19 3.58 -5.50 0.16
N ALA A 20 2.27 -5.22 0.23
CA ALA A 20 1.76 -3.93 0.67
C ALA A 20 2.20 -3.58 2.10
N LEU A 21 2.14 -4.55 3.03
CA LEU A 21 2.62 -4.40 4.40
C LEU A 21 4.10 -4.02 4.44
N VAL A 22 4.95 -4.73 3.69
CA VAL A 22 6.40 -4.43 3.67
C VAL A 22 6.67 -3.05 3.10
N LEU A 23 5.93 -2.63 2.06
CA LEU A 23 6.05 -1.27 1.50
C LEU A 23 5.65 -0.21 2.53
N GLN A 24 4.57 -0.44 3.27
CA GLN A 24 4.10 0.45 4.32
C GLN A 24 5.11 0.58 5.47
N GLU A 25 5.63 -0.53 5.99
CA GLU A 25 6.70 -0.56 7.01
C GLU A 25 7.99 0.12 6.51
N SER A 26 8.32 -0.07 5.23
CA SER A 26 9.48 0.59 4.61
C SER A 26 9.29 2.10 4.50
N ALA A 27 8.06 2.58 4.38
CA ALA A 27 7.74 4.00 4.25
C ALA A 27 8.12 4.80 5.51
N ASP A 28 8.10 4.17 6.69
CA ASP A 28 8.53 4.78 7.95
C ASP A 28 10.05 4.85 8.13
N ASN A 29 10.79 4.07 7.34
CA ASN A 29 12.24 3.93 7.43
C ASN A 29 12.97 4.51 6.20
N VAL A 30 12.32 5.41 5.46
CA VAL A 30 12.90 6.02 4.25
C VAL A 30 14.13 6.84 4.60
N ASP A 31 15.25 6.52 3.96
CA ASP A 31 16.44 7.36 3.99
C ASP A 31 16.15 8.69 3.25
N PRO A 32 16.33 9.85 3.90
CA PRO A 32 16.15 11.17 3.27
C PRO A 32 17.01 11.39 2.02
N ASN A 33 18.10 10.63 1.84
CA ASN A 33 18.99 10.70 0.69
C ASN A 33 18.63 9.70 -0.41
N SER A 34 17.60 8.86 -0.21
CA SER A 34 17.14 7.92 -1.22
C SER A 34 16.30 8.62 -2.29
N GLY A 35 16.19 7.99 -3.47
CA GLY A 35 15.29 8.45 -4.53
C GLY A 35 13.81 8.14 -4.29
N SER A 36 13.46 7.51 -3.17
CA SER A 36 12.08 7.15 -2.82
C SER A 36 11.58 8.02 -1.68
N SER A 37 10.32 8.46 -1.75
CA SER A 37 9.68 9.19 -0.66
C SER A 37 8.73 8.28 0.11
N LYS A 38 8.44 8.65 1.37
CA LYS A 38 7.41 8.00 2.17
C LYS A 38 6.06 7.95 1.44
N ASP A 39 5.67 9.05 0.79
CA ASP A 39 4.41 9.11 0.02
C ASP A 39 4.40 8.13 -1.18
N ALA A 40 5.52 7.99 -1.89
CA ALA A 40 5.63 7.09 -3.03
C ALA A 40 5.52 5.60 -2.61
N LEU A 41 6.15 5.22 -1.49
CA LEU A 41 6.04 3.86 -0.96
C LEU A 41 4.62 3.55 -0.47
N LEU A 42 3.98 4.49 0.21
CA LEU A 42 2.59 4.34 0.64
C LEU A 42 1.63 4.28 -0.56
N GLU A 43 1.90 5.01 -1.65
CA GLU A 43 1.12 4.91 -2.88
C GLU A 43 1.22 3.50 -3.49
N GLU A 44 2.42 2.94 -3.57
CA GLU A 44 2.61 1.58 -4.08
C GLU A 44 1.95 0.54 -3.17
N ALA A 45 2.03 0.73 -1.84
CA ALA A 45 1.32 -0.12 -0.87
C ALA A 45 -0.20 -0.08 -1.12
N CYS A 46 -0.78 1.10 -1.36
CA CYS A 46 -2.20 1.23 -1.70
C CYS A 46 -2.57 0.43 -2.95
N LYS A 47 -1.74 0.46 -4.00
CA LYS A 47 -1.98 -0.32 -5.23
C LYS A 47 -1.95 -1.83 -4.96
N LYS A 48 -1.04 -2.30 -4.10
CA LYS A 48 -0.98 -3.73 -3.74
C LYS A 48 -2.13 -4.17 -2.85
N TYR A 49 -2.56 -3.34 -1.88
CA TYR A 49 -3.77 -3.64 -1.11
C TYR A 49 -5.02 -3.67 -2.00
N ALA A 50 -5.16 -2.72 -2.93
CA ALA A 50 -6.26 -2.72 -3.89
C ALA A 50 -6.30 -4.03 -4.67
N GLU A 51 -5.15 -4.52 -5.15
CA GLU A 51 -5.07 -5.79 -5.87
C GLU A 51 -5.41 -7.01 -4.98
N ALA A 52 -4.93 -7.03 -3.73
CA ALA A 52 -5.28 -8.07 -2.76
C ALA A 52 -6.80 -8.13 -2.51
N THR A 53 -7.45 -6.98 -2.34
CA THR A 53 -8.91 -6.90 -2.13
C THR A 53 -9.71 -7.22 -3.39
N ARG A 54 -9.18 -6.93 -4.59
CA ARG A 54 -9.75 -7.34 -5.87
C ARG A 54 -9.78 -8.86 -6.02
N LEU A 55 -8.69 -9.52 -5.63
CA LEU A 55 -8.56 -10.99 -5.66
C LEU A 55 -9.35 -11.67 -4.55
N CYS A 56 -9.38 -11.10 -3.35
CA CYS A 56 -10.13 -11.60 -2.20
C CYS A 56 -10.92 -10.48 -1.51
N PRO A 57 -12.19 -10.27 -1.91
CA PRO A 57 -13.04 -9.22 -1.32
C PRO A 57 -13.37 -9.41 0.17
N THR A 58 -13.09 -10.59 0.72
CA THR A 58 -13.27 -10.93 2.14
C THR A 58 -11.99 -10.80 2.96
N LEU A 59 -10.88 -10.35 2.38
CA LEU A 59 -9.63 -10.11 3.10
C LEU A 59 -9.69 -8.77 3.86
N TYR A 60 -10.42 -8.76 4.97
CA TYR A 60 -10.70 -7.54 5.74
C TYR A 60 -9.44 -6.86 6.29
N ASP A 61 -8.39 -7.63 6.60
CA ASP A 61 -7.11 -7.08 7.05
C ASP A 61 -6.45 -6.21 5.96
N ALA A 62 -6.62 -6.56 4.68
CA ALA A 62 -6.13 -5.74 3.57
C ALA A 62 -6.87 -4.40 3.50
N TYR A 63 -8.20 -4.39 3.67
CA TYR A 63 -8.97 -3.13 3.73
C TYR A 63 -8.55 -2.26 4.92
N TYR A 64 -8.38 -2.85 6.10
CA TYR A 64 -7.97 -2.14 7.30
C TYR A 64 -6.61 -1.45 7.12
N ASN A 65 -5.60 -2.21 6.67
CA ASN A 65 -4.26 -1.66 6.47
C ASN A 65 -4.19 -0.69 5.27
N TRP A 66 -5.01 -0.90 4.24
CA TRP A 66 -5.15 0.05 3.14
C TRP A 66 -5.68 1.41 3.61
N ALA A 67 -6.71 1.42 4.45
CA ALA A 67 -7.24 2.65 5.03
C ALA A 67 -6.18 3.40 5.86
N ILE A 68 -5.33 2.67 6.61
CA ILE A 68 -4.20 3.27 7.33
C ILE A 68 -3.19 3.89 6.37
N ALA A 69 -2.81 3.18 5.29
CA ALA A 69 -1.88 3.70 4.30
C ALA A 69 -2.40 4.98 3.64
N ILE A 70 -3.70 5.02 3.30
CA ILE A 70 -4.37 6.22 2.80
C ILE A 70 -4.33 7.35 3.83
N ALA A 71 -4.61 7.07 5.10
CA ALA A 71 -4.56 8.04 6.19
C ALA A 71 -3.18 8.70 6.31
N ASP A 72 -2.12 7.91 6.20
CA ASP A 72 -0.76 8.39 6.32
C ASP A 72 -0.34 9.24 5.11
N ARG A 73 -0.77 8.87 3.90
CA ARG A 73 -0.61 9.72 2.72
C ARG A 73 -1.33 11.05 2.86
N ALA A 74 -2.57 11.04 3.36
CA ALA A 74 -3.34 12.24 3.60
C ALA A 74 -2.64 13.17 4.61
N LYS A 75 -2.03 12.63 5.67
CA LYS A 75 -1.23 13.41 6.63
C LYS A 75 -0.01 14.05 5.96
N ILE A 76 0.70 13.31 5.12
CA ILE A 76 1.89 13.83 4.41
C ILE A 76 1.51 14.98 3.46
N ARG A 77 0.37 14.85 2.77
CA ARG A 77 -0.14 15.86 1.84
C ARG A 77 -0.89 17.02 2.51
N GLY A 78 -0.89 17.09 3.84
CA GLY A 78 -1.48 18.21 4.58
C GLY A 78 -3.01 18.19 4.67
N ARG A 79 -3.65 17.02 4.47
CA ARG A 79 -5.12 16.86 4.50
C ARG A 79 -5.85 17.84 3.57
N THR A 80 -5.29 18.09 2.39
CA THR A 80 -5.89 18.93 1.36
C THR A 80 -7.10 18.26 0.72
N LYS A 81 -7.88 19.00 -0.07
CA LYS A 81 -8.97 18.42 -0.89
C LYS A 81 -8.54 17.21 -1.72
N GLU A 82 -7.31 17.22 -2.23
CA GLU A 82 -6.73 16.11 -2.99
C GLU A 82 -6.54 14.84 -2.14
N ALA A 83 -6.37 14.99 -0.82
CA ALA A 83 -6.33 13.87 0.11
C ALA A 83 -7.73 13.31 0.43
N GLU A 84 -8.81 14.10 0.25
CA GLU A 84 -10.19 13.62 0.37
C GLU A 84 -10.56 12.65 -0.76
N ASP A 85 -9.95 12.81 -1.94
CA ASP A 85 -10.15 11.93 -3.09
C ASP A 85 -9.58 10.52 -2.87
N LEU A 86 -8.71 10.31 -1.87
CA LEU A 86 -8.16 8.99 -1.58
C LEU A 86 -9.15 8.03 -0.89
N TRP A 87 -10.31 8.53 -0.44
CA TRP A 87 -11.33 7.77 0.30
C TRP A 87 -12.68 7.66 -0.42
N ARG A 88 -12.81 8.28 -1.60
CA ARG A 88 -14.01 8.18 -2.45
C ARG A 88 -13.95 6.94 -3.33
#